data_AF-A0A2W5Y7H6-F1
#
_entry.id   AF-A0A2W5Y7H6-F1
#
_cell.length_a   1.000
_cell.length_b   1.000
_cell.length_c   1.000
_cell.angle_alpha   90.00
_cell.angle_beta   90.00
_cell.angle_gamma   90.00
#
_symmetry.space_group_name_H-M   'P 1'
#
loop_
_entity.id
_entity.type
_entity.pdbx_description
1 polymer ?
#
loop_
_entity_poly.entity_id
_entity_poly.type
_entity_poly.pdbx_seq_one_letter_code
_entity_poly.pdbx_strand_id
1 'polypeptide(L)'
;MEPDPVGHAADCEGDLRARHELQVPLHGRRRGQSLTAAQLAFKACLNGGRSTAEHPAVPLTPDAIARDSRECQQAGCFAVHVHPRDSEGQETLVADTCEAVVRAVREACPGLLLGFSTRAAIEPDWERRLRLIRSWRVRPDFVSVNYWESHPLDLSRALGELGIGVEAGLSGPADAQSLLASGLQPQRVLVEISEPQP
;
A
#
# COMPACT_ATOMS: atom_id res chain seq x y z
N MET A 1 -14.71 -2.17 -73.12
CA MET A 1 -14.62 -3.44 -72.37
C MET A 1 -14.21 -3.08 -70.96
N GLU A 2 -15.19 -2.78 -70.11
CA GLU A 2 -15.09 -3.02 -68.66
C GLU A 2 -15.50 -4.49 -68.42
N PRO A 3 -15.10 -5.18 -67.31
CA PRO A 3 -15.19 -4.71 -65.91
C PRO A 3 -14.01 -5.04 -64.94
N ASP A 4 -13.89 -4.24 -63.87
CA ASP A 4 -13.88 -4.48 -62.40
C ASP A 4 -13.53 -5.89 -61.79
N PRO A 5 -13.38 -6.06 -60.45
CA PRO A 5 -12.26 -5.74 -59.52
C PRO A 5 -11.76 -6.97 -58.71
N VAL A 6 -11.03 -6.72 -57.60
CA VAL A 6 -10.81 -7.54 -56.37
C VAL A 6 -9.42 -8.14 -56.15
N GLY A 7 -8.85 -7.81 -54.98
CA GLY A 7 -7.71 -8.49 -54.33
C GLY A 7 -7.44 -7.96 -52.92
N HIS A 8 -8.20 -8.45 -51.94
CA HIS A 8 -8.20 -8.13 -50.50
C HIS A 8 -6.87 -8.32 -49.75
N ALA A 9 -6.62 -7.47 -48.75
CA ALA A 9 -6.20 -7.82 -47.38
C ALA A 9 -6.30 -6.55 -46.49
N ALA A 10 -7.45 -6.31 -45.85
CA ALA A 10 -7.81 -6.78 -44.51
C ALA A 10 -7.41 -5.78 -43.42
N ASP A 11 -8.44 -5.16 -42.86
CA ASP A 11 -8.44 -4.28 -41.70
C ASP A 11 -7.78 -4.95 -40.48
N CYS A 12 -6.86 -4.24 -39.83
CA CYS A 12 -6.38 -4.57 -38.49
C CYS A 12 -6.97 -3.58 -37.46
N GLU A 13 -8.29 -3.47 -37.43
CA GLU A 13 -9.01 -3.09 -36.21
C GLU A 13 -9.50 -4.37 -35.54
N GLY A 14 -8.63 -4.94 -34.71
CA GLY A 14 -8.84 -6.20 -33.99
C GLY A 14 -8.63 -6.04 -32.49
N ASP A 15 -9.65 -5.50 -31.84
CA ASP A 15 -10.18 -5.94 -30.54
C ASP A 15 -9.18 -6.32 -29.41
N LEU A 16 -8.59 -5.31 -28.78
CA LEU A 16 -8.01 -5.42 -27.42
C LEU A 16 -9.10 -5.24 -26.36
N ARG A 17 -10.15 -6.07 -26.40
CA ARG A 17 -11.13 -6.18 -25.31
C ARG A 17 -10.85 -7.44 -24.48
N ALA A 18 -10.13 -7.24 -23.38
CA ALA A 18 -10.35 -7.92 -22.10
C ALA A 18 -9.31 -7.43 -21.08
N ARG A 19 -9.42 -6.17 -20.64
CA ARG A 19 -8.81 -5.77 -19.37
C ARG A 19 -9.82 -6.11 -18.28
N HIS A 20 -9.51 -7.12 -17.48
CA HIS A 20 -10.16 -7.34 -16.20
C HIS A 20 -9.85 -6.11 -15.32
N GLU A 21 -10.72 -5.11 -15.37
CA GLU A 21 -10.77 -4.07 -14.34
C GLU A 21 -11.18 -4.76 -13.04
N LEU A 22 -10.26 -4.82 -12.08
CA LEU A 22 -10.60 -5.05 -10.68
C LEU A 22 -11.45 -3.86 -10.21
N GLN A 23 -12.74 -3.93 -10.47
CA GLN A 23 -13.73 -3.00 -9.95
C GLN A 23 -13.90 -3.30 -8.45
N VAL A 24 -13.26 -2.50 -7.61
CA VAL A 24 -13.60 -2.44 -6.19
C VAL A 24 -14.98 -1.79 -6.10
N PRO A 25 -16.04 -2.50 -5.67
CA PRO A 25 -17.39 -1.95 -5.72
C PRO A 25 -17.57 -0.95 -4.58
N LEU A 26 -17.39 0.34 -4.89
CA LEU A 26 -17.92 1.43 -4.08
C LEU A 26 -19.45 1.36 -4.16
N HIS A 27 -20.07 0.72 -3.17
CA HIS A 27 -21.52 0.63 -3.07
C HIS A 27 -22.12 2.04 -2.98
N GLY A 28 -22.99 2.39 -3.95
CA GLY A 28 -23.85 3.59 -3.86
C GLY A 28 -24.01 4.50 -5.09
N ARG A 29 -23.58 4.15 -6.32
CA ARG A 29 -23.76 5.06 -7.48
C ARG A 29 -25.08 4.88 -8.22
N ARG A 30 -25.86 5.96 -8.33
CA ARG A 30 -26.94 6.12 -9.34
C ARG A 30 -26.32 6.56 -10.68
N ARG A 31 -26.80 6.02 -11.80
CA ARG A 31 -26.39 6.41 -13.16
C ARG A 31 -26.70 7.90 -13.42
N GLY A 32 -25.71 8.67 -13.89
CA GLY A 32 -25.93 10.02 -14.45
C GLY A 32 -25.12 11.19 -13.88
N GLN A 33 -24.14 10.97 -12.99
CA GLN A 33 -23.32 12.08 -12.47
C GLN A 33 -21.99 12.21 -13.25
N SER A 34 -21.83 13.37 -13.89
CA SER A 34 -20.57 13.87 -14.45
C SER A 34 -19.49 13.93 -13.35
N LEU A 35 -18.24 13.63 -13.70
CA LEU A 35 -17.09 13.68 -12.79
C LEU A 35 -16.80 15.13 -12.36
N THR A 36 -17.44 15.58 -11.29
CA THR A 36 -17.14 16.85 -10.62
C THR A 36 -16.27 16.59 -9.41
N ALA A 37 -15.05 17.12 -9.42
CA ALA A 37 -13.94 16.88 -8.48
C ALA A 37 -13.51 15.41 -8.41
N ALA A 38 -12.23 15.15 -8.67
CA ALA A 38 -11.62 13.90 -8.23
C ALA A 38 -11.99 13.71 -6.76
N GLN A 39 -12.67 12.61 -6.42
CA GLN A 39 -12.96 12.30 -5.02
C GLN A 39 -11.61 12.23 -4.31
N LEU A 40 -11.29 13.27 -3.53
CA LEU A 40 -10.04 13.35 -2.78
C LEU A 40 -10.04 12.16 -1.81
N ALA A 41 -9.17 11.19 -2.09
CA ALA A 41 -9.00 10.01 -1.28
C ALA A 41 -7.81 10.22 -0.35
N PHE A 42 -8.07 10.37 0.95
CA PHE A 42 -7.04 10.61 1.95
C PHE A 42 -6.58 9.29 2.59
N LYS A 43 -5.25 9.09 2.67
CA LYS A 43 -4.63 8.12 3.56
C LYS A 43 -3.94 8.89 4.69
N ALA A 44 -4.24 8.57 5.94
CA ALA A 44 -3.58 9.19 7.09
C ALA A 44 -2.38 8.35 7.56
N CYS A 45 -1.25 8.98 7.84
CA CYS A 45 -0.08 8.34 8.45
C CYS A 45 -0.05 8.72 9.94
N LEU A 46 -0.36 7.78 10.83
CA LEU A 46 -0.74 8.15 12.21
C LEU A 46 0.42 8.46 13.13
N ASN A 47 1.54 7.73 12.99
CA ASN A 47 2.65 7.85 13.94
C ASN A 47 4.03 7.92 13.28
N GLY A 48 4.26 7.26 12.15
CA GLY A 48 5.57 7.30 11.47
C GLY A 48 6.71 6.90 12.42
N GLY A 49 7.89 7.50 12.22
CA GLY A 49 9.02 7.44 13.17
C GLY A 49 8.93 8.43 14.34
N ARG A 50 7.74 9.00 14.64
CA ARG A 50 7.58 10.02 15.67
C ARG A 50 7.42 9.44 17.07
N SER A 51 7.75 10.21 18.10
CA SER A 51 7.60 9.81 19.51
C SER A 51 6.67 10.74 20.28
N THR A 52 6.22 10.30 21.46
CA THR A 52 5.42 11.14 22.38
C THR A 52 6.22 12.32 22.95
N ALA A 53 7.56 12.28 22.87
CA ALA A 53 8.41 13.42 23.20
C ALA A 53 8.29 14.54 22.17
N GLU A 54 8.01 14.22 20.90
CA GLU A 54 7.74 15.21 19.85
C GLU A 54 6.31 15.74 19.95
N HIS A 55 5.33 14.87 20.20
CA HIS A 55 3.95 15.29 20.44
C HIS A 55 3.18 14.26 21.30
N PRO A 56 2.53 14.65 22.41
CA PRO A 56 1.91 13.70 23.34
C PRO A 56 0.75 12.89 22.73
N ALA A 57 0.14 13.38 21.66
CA ALA A 57 -0.95 12.68 20.97
C ALA A 57 -0.50 11.65 19.93
N VAL A 58 0.80 11.38 19.73
CA VAL A 58 1.23 10.34 18.78
C VAL A 58 0.73 8.96 19.27
N PRO A 59 -0.08 8.23 18.47
CA PRO A 59 -0.63 6.94 18.90
C PRO A 59 0.43 5.83 18.80
N LEU A 60 0.79 5.25 19.95
CA LEU A 60 1.81 4.19 20.03
C LEU A 60 1.22 2.81 20.35
N THR A 61 0.08 2.74 21.05
CA THR A 61 -0.55 1.48 21.44
C THR A 61 -1.62 1.04 20.43
N PRO A 62 -1.96 -0.26 20.34
CA PRO A 62 -3.05 -0.75 19.48
C PRO A 62 -4.36 0.02 19.69
N ASP A 63 -4.77 0.24 20.94
CA ASP A 63 -6.01 0.97 21.25
C ASP A 63 -5.97 2.43 20.83
N ALA A 64 -4.82 3.10 21.02
CA ALA A 64 -4.63 4.48 20.58
C ALA A 64 -4.67 4.57 19.05
N ILE A 65 -4.00 3.64 18.37
CA ILE A 65 -4.01 3.54 16.90
C ILE A 65 -5.44 3.30 16.40
N ALA A 66 -6.19 2.40 17.03
CA ALA A 66 -7.57 2.10 16.65
C ALA A 66 -8.51 3.30 16.84
N ARG A 67 -8.38 4.03 17.97
CA ARG A 67 -9.14 5.25 18.22
C ARG A 67 -8.88 6.30 17.15
N ASP A 68 -7.61 6.61 16.88
CA ASP A 68 -7.23 7.66 15.93
C ASP A 68 -7.55 7.23 14.49
N SER A 69 -7.46 5.93 14.18
CA SER A 69 -7.91 5.36 12.91
C SER A 69 -9.40 5.58 12.68
N ARG A 70 -10.22 5.45 13.73
CA ARG A 70 -11.68 5.67 13.66
C ARG A 70 -11.99 7.13 13.37
N GLU A 71 -11.28 8.06 14.00
CA GLU A 71 -11.41 9.50 13.72
C GLU A 71 -11.03 9.81 12.27
N CYS A 72 -9.94 9.22 11.77
CA CYS A 72 -9.54 9.34 10.37
C CYS A 72 -10.58 8.75 9.41
N GLN A 73 -11.16 7.60 9.71
CA GLN A 73 -12.23 6.99 8.91
C GLN A 73 -13.48 7.87 8.87
N GLN A 74 -13.88 8.44 10.01
CA GLN A 74 -15.01 9.38 10.09
C GLN A 74 -14.76 10.67 9.30
N ALA A 75 -13.50 11.11 9.20
CA ALA A 75 -13.08 12.22 8.35
C ALA A 75 -13.00 11.86 6.85
N GLY A 76 -13.29 10.62 6.46
CA GLY A 76 -13.31 10.17 5.07
C GLY A 76 -12.00 9.58 4.57
N CYS A 77 -11.06 9.22 5.45
CA CYS A 77 -9.87 8.48 5.03
C CYS A 77 -10.26 7.08 4.55
N PHE A 78 -9.72 6.68 3.40
CA PHE A 78 -9.92 5.33 2.87
C PHE A 78 -8.91 4.33 3.45
N ALA A 79 -7.79 4.83 3.97
CA ALA A 79 -6.73 4.02 4.52
C ALA A 79 -5.99 4.76 5.65
N VAL A 80 -5.33 3.98 6.52
CA VAL A 80 -4.34 4.47 7.47
C VAL A 80 -3.02 3.71 7.29
N HIS A 81 -1.91 4.40 7.52
CA HIS A 81 -0.57 3.82 7.57
C HIS A 81 0.00 4.02 8.98
N VAL A 82 0.51 2.94 9.56
CA VAL A 82 1.00 2.96 10.94
C VAL A 82 2.31 2.18 11.07
N HIS A 83 3.02 2.50 12.13
CA HIS A 83 4.25 1.82 12.55
C HIS A 83 3.94 1.15 13.90
N PRO A 84 3.72 -0.18 13.93
CA PRO A 84 3.51 -0.92 15.17
C PRO A 84 4.68 -0.74 16.13
N ARG A 85 4.40 -0.62 17.43
CA ARG A 85 5.41 -0.45 18.47
C ARG A 85 5.24 -1.45 19.59
N ASP A 86 6.36 -1.90 20.14
CA ASP A 86 6.39 -2.75 21.32
C ASP A 86 6.08 -1.97 22.62
N SER A 87 6.15 -2.65 23.76
CA SER A 87 5.90 -2.05 25.07
C SER A 87 6.91 -0.96 25.47
N GLU A 88 8.06 -0.91 24.81
CA GLU A 88 9.11 0.11 25.01
C GLU A 88 8.96 1.28 24.03
N GLY A 89 7.92 1.25 23.17
CA GLY A 89 7.66 2.27 22.18
C GLY A 89 8.58 2.20 20.95
N GLN A 90 9.36 1.13 20.80
CA GLN A 90 10.20 0.92 19.63
C GLN A 90 9.39 0.29 18.50
N GLU A 91 9.67 0.69 17.26
CA GLU A 91 9.02 0.07 16.11
C GLU A 91 9.35 -1.42 16.02
N THR A 92 8.38 -2.23 15.62
CA THR A 92 8.58 -3.68 15.57
C THR A 92 7.77 -4.35 14.46
N LEU A 93 8.28 -5.48 13.98
CA LEU A 93 7.60 -6.40 13.06
C LEU A 93 7.21 -7.71 13.74
N VAL A 94 7.32 -7.80 15.07
CA VAL A 94 6.94 -9.01 15.83
C VAL A 94 5.45 -9.28 15.67
N ALA A 95 5.11 -10.54 15.35
CA ALA A 95 3.74 -10.95 15.00
C ALA A 95 2.72 -10.54 16.05
N ASP A 96 2.92 -10.87 17.32
CA ASP A 96 1.94 -10.58 18.37
C ASP A 96 1.58 -9.09 18.44
N THR A 97 2.57 -8.21 18.31
CA THR A 97 2.37 -6.75 18.29
C THR A 97 1.64 -6.29 17.02
N CYS A 98 2.09 -6.74 15.85
CA CYS A 98 1.47 -6.41 14.58
C CYS A 98 0.00 -6.88 14.54
N GLU A 99 -0.26 -8.11 14.96
CA GLU A 99 -1.59 -8.72 14.98
C GLU A 99 -2.53 -7.99 15.95
N ALA A 100 -2.04 -7.57 17.12
CA ALA A 100 -2.82 -6.78 18.06
C ALA A 100 -3.30 -5.46 17.42
N VAL A 101 -2.42 -4.76 16.69
CA VAL A 101 -2.79 -3.54 15.95
C VAL A 101 -3.83 -3.84 14.88
N VAL A 102 -3.64 -4.90 14.08
CA VAL A 102 -4.64 -5.26 13.04
C VAL A 102 -6.00 -5.54 13.66
N ARG A 103 -6.07 -6.36 14.72
CA ARG A 103 -7.33 -6.72 15.39
C ARG A 103 -8.04 -5.48 15.94
N ALA A 104 -7.32 -4.63 16.67
CA ALA A 104 -7.88 -3.42 17.26
C ALA A 104 -8.45 -2.47 16.19
N VAL A 105 -7.72 -2.22 15.09
CA VAL A 105 -8.19 -1.36 14.00
C VAL A 105 -9.38 -1.99 13.28
N ARG A 106 -9.39 -3.30 13.03
CA ARG A 106 -10.50 -3.97 12.34
C ARG A 106 -11.78 -3.95 13.14
N GLU A 107 -11.67 -4.10 14.46
CA GLU A 107 -12.82 -4.00 15.37
C GLU A 107 -13.37 -2.57 15.41
N ALA A 108 -12.50 -1.58 15.55
CA ALA A 108 -12.93 -0.18 15.66
C ALA A 108 -13.37 0.45 14.33
N CYS A 109 -12.80 -0.01 13.21
CA CYS A 109 -12.91 0.62 11.89
C CYS A 109 -13.19 -0.41 10.77
N PRO A 110 -14.35 -1.09 10.75
CA PRO A 110 -14.67 -2.04 9.68
C PRO A 110 -14.53 -1.40 8.29
N GLY A 111 -13.81 -2.07 7.38
CA GLY A 111 -13.62 -1.63 5.99
C GLY A 111 -12.55 -0.56 5.75
N LEU A 112 -11.92 -0.01 6.80
CA LEU A 112 -10.77 0.90 6.64
C LEU A 112 -9.52 0.11 6.24
N LEU A 113 -8.82 0.51 5.18
CA LEU A 113 -7.58 -0.17 4.81
C LEU A 113 -6.45 0.18 5.79
N LEU A 114 -5.66 -0.80 6.20
CA LEU A 114 -4.56 -0.67 7.16
C LEU A 114 -3.24 -1.09 6.52
N GLY A 115 -2.27 -0.18 6.58
CA GLY A 115 -0.91 -0.35 6.10
C GLY A 115 0.14 -0.34 7.20
N PHE A 116 1.16 -1.18 7.10
CA PHE A 116 2.36 -1.09 7.94
C PHE A 116 3.61 -0.65 7.18
N SER A 117 4.55 -0.04 7.90
CA SER A 117 5.92 0.11 7.40
C SER A 117 6.73 -1.17 7.61
N THR A 118 7.56 -1.53 6.62
CA THR A 118 8.57 -2.59 6.73
C THR A 118 9.98 -2.07 6.43
N ARG A 119 10.21 -0.77 6.66
CA ARG A 119 11.50 -0.09 6.39
C ARG A 119 12.66 -0.74 7.12
N ALA A 120 13.87 -0.64 6.56
CA ALA A 120 15.02 -1.35 7.06
C ALA A 120 15.46 -0.98 8.48
N ALA A 121 15.22 0.26 8.89
CA ALA A 121 15.54 0.70 10.23
C ALA A 121 14.71 -0.01 11.33
N ILE A 122 13.57 -0.64 11.01
CA ILE A 122 12.77 -1.40 11.99
C ILE A 122 13.44 -2.75 12.29
N GLU A 123 13.92 -3.45 11.25
CA GLU A 123 14.68 -4.69 11.39
C GLU A 123 15.75 -4.76 10.28
N PRO A 124 16.99 -4.34 10.55
CA PRO A 124 18.03 -4.25 9.53
C PRO A 124 18.45 -5.60 8.94
N ASP A 125 18.34 -6.69 9.71
CA ASP A 125 18.69 -8.02 9.24
C ASP A 125 17.62 -8.54 8.28
N TRP A 126 17.99 -8.72 7.01
CA TRP A 126 17.08 -9.13 5.94
C TRP A 126 16.36 -10.44 6.27
N GLU A 127 17.09 -11.45 6.73
CA GLU A 127 16.50 -12.76 6.98
C GLU A 127 15.54 -12.72 8.16
N ARG A 128 15.90 -12.03 9.23
CA ARG A 128 15.04 -11.83 10.40
C ARG A 128 13.81 -11.03 10.03
N ARG A 129 13.93 -9.95 9.26
CA ARG A 129 12.80 -9.17 8.76
C ARG A 129 11.81 -10.06 8.01
N LEU A 130 12.30 -10.85 7.05
CA LEU A 130 11.46 -11.75 6.27
C LEU A 130 10.82 -12.84 7.15
N ARG A 131 11.56 -13.42 8.11
CA ARG A 131 11.03 -14.40 9.07
C ARG A 131 9.91 -13.81 9.92
N LEU A 132 10.09 -12.60 10.44
CA LEU A 132 9.07 -11.90 11.24
C LEU A 132 7.79 -11.66 10.43
N ILE A 133 7.92 -11.12 9.22
CA ILE A 133 6.76 -10.85 8.33
C ILE A 133 6.02 -12.15 7.98
N ARG A 134 6.75 -13.22 7.66
CA ARG A 134 6.16 -14.54 7.38
C ARG A 134 5.45 -15.16 8.58
N SER A 135 5.79 -14.74 9.79
CA SER A 135 5.12 -15.23 11.01
C SER A 135 3.74 -14.62 11.25
N TRP A 136 3.37 -13.55 10.54
CA TRP A 136 2.08 -12.88 10.70
C TRP A 136 0.90 -13.76 10.25
N ARG A 137 0.00 -14.05 11.20
CA ARG A 137 -1.22 -14.83 10.97
C ARG A 137 -2.41 -13.92 10.72
N VAL A 138 -2.46 -12.77 11.39
CA VAL A 138 -3.40 -11.68 11.10
C VAL A 138 -2.64 -10.53 10.47
N ARG A 139 -3.09 -10.12 9.29
CA ARG A 139 -2.26 -9.33 8.36
C ARG A 139 -2.90 -7.98 8.06
N PRO A 140 -2.08 -6.93 7.86
CA PRO A 140 -2.56 -5.67 7.28
C PRO A 140 -3.01 -5.89 5.82
N ASP A 141 -3.73 -4.93 5.23
CA ASP A 141 -4.13 -5.03 3.82
C ASP A 141 -2.94 -4.80 2.88
N PHE A 142 -2.00 -3.94 3.31
CA PHE A 142 -0.80 -3.62 2.55
C PHE A 142 0.38 -3.28 3.47
N VAL A 143 1.59 -3.24 2.91
CA VAL A 143 2.78 -2.70 3.55
C VAL A 143 3.61 -1.88 2.58
N SER A 144 4.42 -0.95 3.09
CA SER A 144 5.34 -0.16 2.28
C SER A 144 6.69 -0.89 2.08
N VAL A 145 7.12 -1.08 0.83
CA VAL A 145 8.43 -1.62 0.47
C VAL A 145 9.25 -0.55 -0.23
N ASN A 146 10.41 -0.22 0.33
CA ASN A 146 11.33 0.78 -0.22
C ASN A 146 12.25 0.13 -1.25
N TYR A 147 12.21 0.59 -2.50
CA TYR A 147 12.94 -0.05 -3.61
C TYR A 147 14.43 0.29 -3.66
N TRP A 148 14.88 1.25 -2.85
CA TRP A 148 16.30 1.53 -2.63
C TRP A 148 16.91 0.69 -1.50
N GLU A 149 16.10 -0.02 -0.71
CA GLU A 149 16.59 -0.92 0.33
C GLU A 149 17.02 -2.28 -0.25
N SER A 150 17.63 -3.13 0.58
CA SER A 150 18.02 -4.48 0.17
C SER A 150 16.79 -5.38 -0.07
N HIS A 151 16.89 -6.23 -1.10
CA HIS A 151 15.89 -7.27 -1.43
C HIS A 151 14.43 -6.80 -1.63
N PRO A 152 14.14 -5.67 -2.30
CA PRO A 152 12.79 -5.13 -2.40
C PRO A 152 11.88 -6.02 -3.25
N LEU A 153 12.43 -6.67 -4.28
CA LEU A 153 11.69 -7.60 -5.13
C LEU A 153 11.34 -8.89 -4.40
N ASP A 154 12.29 -9.44 -3.62
CA ASP A 154 12.07 -10.67 -2.86
C ASP A 154 11.05 -10.43 -1.73
N LEU A 155 11.13 -9.28 -1.06
CA LEU A 155 10.15 -8.87 -0.07
C LEU A 155 8.76 -8.74 -0.69
N SER A 156 8.66 -8.04 -1.83
CA SER A 156 7.39 -7.84 -2.54
C SER A 156 6.75 -9.17 -2.97
N ARG A 157 7.55 -10.13 -3.45
CA ARG A 157 7.06 -11.48 -3.78
C ARG A 157 6.56 -12.22 -2.55
N ALA A 158 7.33 -12.22 -1.47
CA ALA A 158 6.93 -12.87 -0.22
C ALA A 158 5.64 -12.27 0.37
N LEU A 159 5.45 -10.96 0.26
CA LEU A 159 4.21 -10.30 0.65
C LEU A 159 3.02 -10.74 -0.22
N GLY A 160 3.24 -10.86 -1.54
CA GLY A 160 2.25 -11.41 -2.46
C GLY A 160 1.83 -12.85 -2.13
N GLU A 161 2.78 -13.72 -1.76
CA GLU A 161 2.51 -15.10 -1.28
C GLU A 161 1.64 -15.11 -0.01
N LEU A 162 1.75 -14.07 0.82
CA LEU A 162 0.95 -13.88 2.04
C LEU A 162 -0.39 -13.16 1.76
N GLY A 163 -0.68 -12.79 0.50
CA GLY A 163 -1.88 -12.02 0.14
C GLY A 163 -1.87 -10.59 0.68
N ILE A 164 -0.69 -10.04 0.98
CA ILE A 164 -0.50 -8.67 1.47
C ILE A 164 -0.17 -7.76 0.29
N GLY A 165 -0.86 -6.63 0.19
CA GLY A 165 -0.57 -5.58 -0.78
C GLY A 165 0.80 -4.94 -0.61
N VAL A 166 1.38 -4.48 -1.72
CA VAL A 166 2.61 -3.69 -1.71
C VAL A 166 2.30 -2.26 -2.09
N GLU A 167 2.73 -1.31 -1.26
CA GLU A 167 2.97 0.06 -1.68
C GLU A 167 4.47 0.23 -1.93
N ALA A 168 4.86 0.54 -3.17
CA ALA A 168 6.26 0.67 -3.56
C ALA A 168 6.76 2.09 -3.28
N GLY A 169 7.70 2.25 -2.36
CA GLY A 169 8.45 3.48 -2.14
C GLY A 169 9.58 3.60 -3.15
N LEU A 170 9.63 4.71 -3.89
CA LEU A 170 10.64 5.01 -4.90
C LEU A 170 11.33 6.33 -4.56
N SER A 171 12.65 6.34 -4.55
CA SER A 171 13.49 7.52 -4.32
C SER A 171 13.99 8.17 -5.62
N GLY A 172 13.94 7.45 -6.74
CA GLY A 172 14.37 7.96 -8.03
C GLY A 172 14.12 7.01 -9.22
N PRO A 173 14.60 7.37 -10.41
CA PRO A 173 14.35 6.61 -11.64
C PRO A 173 14.87 5.17 -11.62
N ALA A 174 15.98 4.89 -10.92
CA ALA A 174 16.53 3.54 -10.80
C ALA A 174 15.55 2.58 -10.11
N ASP A 175 14.90 3.04 -9.03
CA ASP A 175 13.89 2.28 -8.30
C ASP A 175 12.67 1.99 -9.19
N ALA A 176 12.23 3.00 -9.96
CA ALA A 176 11.12 2.87 -10.91
C ALA A 176 11.44 1.85 -12.02
N GLN A 177 12.66 1.88 -12.57
CA GLN A 177 13.11 0.92 -13.56
C GLN A 177 13.17 -0.51 -13.00
N SER A 178 13.68 -0.66 -11.77
CA SER A 178 13.72 -1.94 -11.05
C SER A 178 12.30 -2.51 -10.86
N LEU A 179 11.36 -1.68 -10.42
CA LEU A 179 9.95 -2.04 -10.29
C LEU A 179 9.35 -2.49 -11.63
N LEU A 180 9.52 -1.70 -12.70
CA LEU A 180 8.98 -2.01 -14.03
C LEU A 180 9.56 -3.33 -14.59
N ALA A 181 10.87 -3.54 -14.45
CA ALA A 181 11.55 -4.74 -14.92
C ALA A 181 11.11 -6.00 -14.17
N SER A 182 10.65 -5.87 -12.92
CA SER A 182 10.20 -6.99 -12.10
C SER A 182 8.85 -7.58 -12.53
N GLY A 183 8.03 -6.81 -13.28
CA GLY A 183 6.65 -7.18 -13.62
C GLY A 183 5.67 -7.18 -12.43
N LEU A 184 6.12 -6.81 -11.23
CA LEU A 184 5.26 -6.69 -10.04
C LEU A 184 4.32 -5.49 -10.18
N GLN A 185 3.08 -5.65 -9.72
CA GLN A 185 2.06 -4.60 -9.73
C GLN A 185 1.75 -4.17 -8.29
N PRO A 186 2.36 -3.08 -7.80
CA PRO A 186 2.05 -2.58 -6.48
C PRO A 186 0.66 -1.95 -6.49
N GLN A 187 -0.01 -1.96 -5.34
CA GLN A 187 -1.29 -1.29 -5.18
C GLN A 187 -1.14 0.22 -5.37
N ARG A 188 -0.03 0.77 -4.87
CA ARG A 188 0.30 2.20 -4.93
C ARG A 188 1.81 2.41 -5.04
N VAL A 189 2.19 3.55 -5.60
CA VAL A 189 3.56 4.03 -5.63
C VAL A 189 3.66 5.27 -4.75
N LEU A 190 4.62 5.29 -3.83
CA LEU A 190 5.02 6.48 -3.07
C LEU A 190 6.32 6.99 -3.66
N VAL A 191 6.38 8.28 -3.98
CA VAL A 191 7.61 8.91 -4.46
C VAL A 191 8.19 9.73 -3.32
N GLU A 192 9.35 9.34 -2.83
CA GLU A 192 10.10 10.03 -1.80
C GLU A 192 11.15 10.92 -2.46
N ILE A 193 10.85 12.22 -2.54
CA ILE A 193 11.79 13.21 -3.05
C ILE A 193 12.61 13.70 -1.86
N SER A 194 13.86 13.24 -1.77
CA SER A 194 14.80 13.86 -0.83
C SER A 194 15.21 15.23 -1.36
N GLU A 195 15.26 16.24 -0.48
CA GLU A 195 15.91 17.50 -0.85
C GLU A 195 17.40 17.21 -1.15
N PRO A 196 17.97 17.79 -2.22
CA PRO A 196 19.41 17.68 -2.43
C PRO A 196 20.12 18.25 -1.19
N GLN A 197 21.05 17.48 -0.62
CA GLN A 197 21.91 18.00 0.44
C GLN A 197 22.67 19.23 -0.11
N PRO A 198 22.65 20.38 0.59
CA PRO A 198 23.31 21.60 0.15
C PRO A 198 24.83 21.46 0.06
#